data_AF-Q8TNV1-F1
#
_entry.id   AF-Q8TNV1-F1
#
_cell.length_a   1.000
_cell.length_b   1.000
_cell.length_c   1.000
_cell.angle_alpha   90.00
_cell.angle_beta   90.00
_cell.angle_gamma   90.00
#
_symmetry.space_group_name_H-M   'P 1'
#
loop_
_entity.id
_entity.type
_entity.pdbx_description
1 polymer ?
#
loop_
_entity_poly.entity_id
_entity_poly.type
_entity_poly.pdbx_seq_one_letter_code
_entity_poly.pdbx_strand_id
1 'polypeptide(L)'
;MYNTITLQGKVINIKIYNYYMAFLGWLPKSLVPFVVLSVNWLVQGIIGLDKIERNFKLFLDIFLTSIFYFILIQFISVSQNIIVAFIISHTLNWIFNTNVHAVRSHYGGTRIEINDFVKYLRVFSLKVQKQKGIECAAAFGSFSQKRFDEFSDLDITVYQKPGLVNCIMTCLFVMFERSKAFLMNFPLDIYILNDITKHKSIDEEPIILYDPNQKIKMLHNKTIDLEGAIKSFLDSDK
;
A
#
# COMPACT_ATOMS: atom_id res chain seq x y z
N MET A 1 19.22 -4.47 23.19
CA MET A 1 18.01 -3.62 23.29
C MET A 1 17.70 -3.07 21.91
N TYR A 2 16.58 -3.46 21.32
CA TYR A 2 16.30 -3.23 19.90
C TYR A 2 15.89 -1.77 19.63
N ASN A 3 16.68 -1.06 18.82
CA ASN A 3 16.44 0.31 18.34
C ASN A 3 15.40 0.34 17.19
N THR A 4 14.43 -0.56 17.20
CA THR A 4 13.51 -0.76 16.07
C THR A 4 12.08 -0.96 16.54
N ILE A 5 11.14 -0.22 15.94
CA ILE A 5 9.69 -0.45 16.07
C ILE A 5 9.23 -1.21 14.83
N THR A 6 8.32 -2.17 15.02
CA THR A 6 7.62 -2.82 13.93
C THR A 6 6.28 -2.11 13.71
N LEU A 7 6.18 -1.26 12.68
CA LEU A 7 4.90 -0.67 12.26
C LEU A 7 4.41 -1.45 11.05
N GLN A 8 3.24 -2.11 11.15
CA GLN A 8 2.67 -2.96 10.08
C GLN A 8 3.68 -3.96 9.50
N GLY A 9 4.43 -4.67 10.36
CA GLY A 9 5.45 -5.63 9.92
C GLY A 9 6.78 -5.02 9.43
N LYS A 10 6.92 -3.68 9.42
CA LYS A 10 8.15 -2.98 9.00
C LYS A 10 9.02 -2.60 10.19
N VAL A 11 10.27 -3.07 10.19
CA VAL A 11 11.30 -2.69 11.16
C VAL A 11 11.80 -1.28 10.81
N ILE A 12 11.28 -0.26 11.50
CA ILE A 12 11.73 1.13 11.36
C ILE A 12 12.74 1.43 12.46
N ASN A 13 13.86 2.04 12.10
CA ASN A 13 14.84 2.53 13.07
C ASN A 13 14.20 3.65 13.92
N ILE A 14 14.04 3.38 15.21
CA ILE A 14 13.40 4.28 16.19
C ILE A 14 14.04 5.66 16.17
N LYS A 15 15.36 5.74 15.99
CA LYS A 15 16.05 7.04 15.95
C LYS A 15 15.58 7.87 14.77
N ILE A 16 15.50 7.28 13.57
CA ILE A 16 15.05 7.99 12.37
C ILE A 16 13.60 8.43 12.52
N TYR A 17 12.73 7.56 13.04
CA TYR A 17 11.34 7.90 13.32
C TYR A 17 11.22 9.06 14.31
N ASN A 18 11.95 9.00 15.43
CA ASN A 18 11.92 10.06 16.44
C ASN A 18 12.44 11.39 15.89
N TYR A 19 13.51 11.39 15.09
CA TYR A 19 13.99 12.60 14.41
C TYR A 19 12.94 13.16 13.45
N TYR A 20 12.29 12.29 12.67
CA TYR A 20 11.24 12.70 11.75
C TYR A 20 10.04 13.31 12.48
N MET A 21 9.57 12.67 13.56
CA MET A 21 8.47 13.18 14.38
C MET A 21 8.85 14.49 15.10
N ALA A 22 10.09 14.61 15.59
CA ALA A 22 10.59 15.84 16.18
C ALA A 22 10.63 16.99 15.15
N PHE A 23 11.11 16.72 13.93
CA PHE A 23 11.11 17.67 12.83
C PHE A 23 9.69 18.11 12.45
N LEU A 24 8.76 17.17 12.29
CA LEU A 24 7.36 17.49 12.01
C LEU A 24 6.71 18.30 13.14
N GLY A 25 7.08 18.06 14.39
CA GLY A 25 6.58 18.82 15.55
C GLY A 25 7.01 20.30 15.55
N TRP A 26 8.06 20.66 14.82
CA TRP A 26 8.51 22.05 14.68
C TRP A 26 7.75 22.82 13.58
N LEU A 27 7.07 22.12 12.68
CA LEU A 27 6.34 22.73 11.58
C LEU A 27 4.94 23.20 12.02
N PRO A 28 4.41 24.29 11.44
CA PRO A 28 3.00 24.62 11.55
C PRO A 28 2.12 23.44 11.11
N LYS A 29 1.09 23.11 11.90
CA LYS A 29 0.21 21.96 11.62
C LYS A 29 -0.38 21.95 10.21
N SER A 30 -0.65 23.13 9.64
CA SER A 30 -1.14 23.30 8.28
C SER A 30 -0.15 22.87 7.19
N LEU A 31 1.16 22.88 7.48
CA LEU A 31 2.22 22.51 6.53
C LEU A 31 2.59 21.03 6.57
N VAL A 32 2.27 20.34 7.67
CA VAL A 32 2.64 18.92 7.87
C VAL A 32 2.16 18.02 6.72
N PRO A 33 0.89 18.08 6.26
CA PRO A 33 0.43 17.22 5.16
C PRO A 33 1.21 17.45 3.86
N PHE A 34 1.57 18.70 3.55
CA PHE A 34 2.34 19.03 2.36
C PHE A 34 3.76 18.48 2.41
N VAL A 35 4.41 18.59 3.57
CA VAL A 35 5.75 18.02 3.78
C VAL A 35 5.71 16.50 3.69
N VAL A 36 4.73 15.85 4.32
CA VAL A 36 4.58 14.38 4.28
C VAL A 36 4.30 13.89 2.86
N LEU A 37 3.41 14.57 2.11
CA LEU A 37 3.16 14.24 0.71
C LEU A 37 4.40 14.47 -0.17
N SER A 38 5.20 15.50 0.11
CA SER A 38 6.45 15.78 -0.62
C SER A 38 7.49 14.71 -0.37
N VAL A 39 7.66 14.28 0.89
CA VAL A 39 8.53 13.15 1.25
C VAL A 39 7.99 11.86 0.62
N ASN A 40 6.68 11.65 0.62
CA ASN A 40 6.06 10.50 -0.02
C ASN A 40 6.26 10.50 -1.54
N TRP A 41 6.20 11.68 -2.20
CA TRP A 41 6.53 11.85 -3.62
C TRP A 41 8.00 11.51 -3.89
N LEU A 42 8.93 12.06 -3.11
CA LEU A 42 10.37 11.80 -3.26
C LEU A 42 10.72 10.33 -3.10
N VAL A 43 10.15 9.67 -2.08
CA VAL A 43 10.48 8.29 -1.71
C VAL A 43 9.62 7.25 -2.46
N GLN A 44 8.46 7.66 -2.97
CA GLN A 44 7.42 6.83 -3.56
C GLN A 44 7.03 5.60 -2.72
N GLY A 45 7.14 5.70 -1.39
CA GLY A 45 6.87 4.59 -0.48
C GLY A 45 7.80 3.38 -0.66
N ILE A 46 8.97 3.54 -1.30
CA ILE A 46 9.92 2.43 -1.55
C ILE A 46 10.54 1.89 -0.24
N ILE A 47 10.65 2.74 0.79
CA ILE A 47 11.19 2.36 2.10
C ILE A 47 10.23 1.36 2.76
N GLY A 48 10.63 0.09 2.76
CA GLY A 48 9.88 -1.00 3.36
C GLY A 48 9.18 -1.95 2.37
N LEU A 49 9.23 -1.68 1.07
CA LEU A 49 8.74 -2.63 0.07
C LEU A 49 9.63 -3.87 0.00
N ASP A 50 9.03 -5.02 -0.33
CA ASP A 50 9.81 -6.20 -0.68
C ASP A 50 10.70 -5.92 -1.90
N LYS A 51 11.83 -6.64 -1.98
CA LYS A 51 12.81 -6.47 -3.06
C LYS A 51 12.18 -6.56 -4.45
N ILE A 52 11.22 -7.45 -4.63
CA ILE A 52 10.56 -7.69 -5.92
C ILE A 52 9.71 -6.47 -6.32
N GLU A 53 8.87 -6.00 -5.41
CA GLU A 53 8.00 -4.85 -5.63
C GLU A 53 8.81 -3.57 -5.85
N ARG A 54 9.88 -3.37 -5.07
CA ARG A 54 10.81 -2.26 -5.25
C ARG A 54 11.45 -2.27 -6.64
N ASN A 55 11.96 -3.42 -7.08
CA ASN A 55 12.59 -3.55 -8.39
C ASN A 55 11.58 -3.30 -9.52
N PHE A 56 10.35 -3.82 -9.38
CA PHE A 56 9.26 -3.56 -10.34
C PHE A 56 8.97 -2.07 -10.46
N LYS A 57 8.93 -1.35 -9.33
CA LYS A 57 8.66 0.08 -9.29
C LYS A 57 9.74 0.92 -9.96
N LEU A 58 11.02 0.63 -9.65
CA LEU A 58 12.16 1.29 -10.28
C LEU A 58 12.21 1.02 -11.78
N PHE A 59 11.91 -0.22 -12.19
CA PHE A 59 11.79 -0.57 -13.60
C PHE A 59 10.70 0.24 -14.29
N LEU A 60 9.53 0.40 -13.66
CA LEU A 60 8.43 1.18 -14.20
C LEU A 60 8.80 2.66 -14.37
N ASP A 61 9.52 3.27 -13.43
CA ASP A 61 10.01 4.66 -13.58
C ASP A 61 10.97 4.80 -14.77
N ILE A 62 11.94 3.90 -14.91
CA ILE A 62 12.91 3.92 -16.03
C ILE A 62 12.18 3.71 -17.36
N PHE A 63 11.23 2.78 -17.40
CA PHE A 63 10.44 2.49 -18.59
C PHE A 63 9.59 3.70 -19.02
N LEU A 64 8.84 4.30 -18.09
CA LEU A 64 8.05 5.51 -18.36
C LEU A 64 8.96 6.67 -18.75
N THR A 65 10.11 6.85 -18.08
CA THR A 65 11.06 7.94 -18.38
C THR A 65 11.57 7.80 -19.81
N SER A 66 11.86 6.57 -20.23
CA SER A 66 12.28 6.29 -21.61
C SER A 66 11.18 6.65 -22.62
N ILE A 67 9.92 6.32 -22.33
CA ILE A 67 8.79 6.70 -23.20
C ILE A 67 8.69 8.21 -23.32
N PHE A 68 8.65 8.95 -22.21
CA PHE A 68 8.53 10.40 -22.25
C PHE A 68 9.76 11.07 -22.86
N TYR A 69 10.95 10.49 -22.69
CA TYR A 69 12.16 10.97 -23.34
C TYR A 69 12.02 10.97 -24.86
N PHE A 70 11.56 9.86 -25.46
CA PHE A 70 11.37 9.79 -26.92
C PHE A 70 10.26 10.70 -27.42
N ILE A 71 9.22 10.95 -26.62
CA ILE A 71 8.16 11.91 -26.96
C ILE A 71 8.69 13.34 -26.95
N LEU A 72 9.51 13.70 -25.96
CA LEU A 72 9.91 15.09 -25.70
C LEU A 72 11.18 15.53 -26.44
N ILE A 73 11.96 14.60 -27.00
CA ILE A 73 13.27 14.90 -27.62
C ILE A 73 13.19 15.87 -28.81
N GLN A 74 12.02 15.99 -29.42
CA GLN A 74 11.80 16.91 -30.55
C GLN A 74 11.46 18.35 -30.11
N PHE A 75 11.16 18.56 -28.82
CA PHE A 75 10.62 19.84 -28.32
C PHE A 75 11.59 20.61 -27.43
N ILE A 76 12.51 19.92 -26.76
CA ILE A 76 13.41 20.50 -25.76
C ILE A 76 14.82 19.91 -25.86
N SER A 77 15.81 20.58 -25.26
CA SER A 77 17.20 20.10 -25.30
C SER A 77 17.35 18.75 -24.58
N VAL A 78 18.37 17.97 -24.95
CA VAL A 78 18.61 16.63 -24.37
C VAL A 78 18.66 16.65 -22.85
N SER A 79 19.33 17.63 -22.25
CA SER A 79 19.46 17.75 -20.79
C SER A 79 18.12 18.10 -20.12
N GLN A 80 17.37 19.05 -20.68
CA GLN A 80 16.03 19.38 -20.20
C GLN A 80 15.08 18.19 -20.35
N ASN A 81 15.17 17.46 -21.46
CA ASN A 81 14.35 16.29 -21.74
C ASN A 81 14.49 15.21 -20.66
N ILE A 82 15.71 14.82 -20.32
CA ILE A 82 15.95 13.79 -19.30
C ILE A 82 15.30 14.18 -17.96
N ILE A 83 15.47 15.43 -17.54
CA ILE A 83 14.91 15.94 -16.27
C ILE A 83 13.38 15.96 -16.33
N VAL A 84 12.80 16.52 -17.39
CA VAL A 84 11.34 16.66 -17.53
C VAL A 84 10.68 15.29 -17.67
N ALA A 85 11.24 14.39 -18.49
CA ALA A 85 10.76 13.03 -18.65
C ALA A 85 10.77 12.27 -17.32
N PHE A 86 11.88 12.36 -16.57
CA PHE A 86 11.98 11.74 -15.24
C PHE A 86 10.93 12.30 -14.27
N ILE A 87 10.77 13.62 -14.18
CA ILE A 87 9.78 14.25 -13.28
C ILE A 87 8.35 13.80 -13.63
N ILE A 88 8.00 13.77 -14.92
CA ILE A 88 6.67 13.31 -15.37
C ILE A 88 6.46 11.85 -14.98
N SER A 89 7.39 10.96 -15.33
CA SER A 89 7.31 9.54 -15.03
C SER A 89 7.22 9.25 -13.54
N HIS A 90 8.11 9.86 -12.76
CA HIS A 90 8.16 9.72 -11.31
C HIS A 90 6.86 10.20 -10.65
N THR A 91 6.28 11.29 -11.15
CA THR A 91 5.00 11.82 -10.67
C THR A 91 3.83 10.91 -11.04
N LEU A 92 3.78 10.38 -12.26
CA LEU A 92 2.74 9.43 -12.67
C LEU A 92 2.83 8.13 -11.87
N ASN A 93 4.03 7.57 -11.68
CA ASN A 93 4.22 6.38 -10.87
C ASN A 93 3.89 6.64 -9.39
N TRP A 94 4.21 7.84 -8.87
CA TRP A 94 3.75 8.25 -7.54
C TRP A 94 2.22 8.26 -7.46
N ILE A 95 1.54 8.93 -8.38
CA ILE A 95 0.07 9.04 -8.38
C ILE A 95 -0.61 7.66 -8.46
N PHE A 96 -0.20 6.82 -9.42
CA PHE A 96 -0.94 5.62 -9.77
C PHE A 96 -0.47 4.34 -9.07
N ASN A 97 0.74 4.34 -8.50
CA ASN A 97 1.38 3.15 -7.93
C ASN A 97 1.90 3.39 -6.50
N THR A 98 1.40 4.43 -5.82
CA THR A 98 1.56 4.61 -4.37
C THR A 98 0.20 4.74 -3.67
N ASN A 99 0.24 4.81 -2.35
CA ASN A 99 -0.94 4.91 -1.49
C ASN A 99 -1.24 6.37 -1.13
N VAL A 100 -1.35 7.25 -2.13
CA VAL A 100 -1.52 8.72 -1.93
C VAL A 100 -2.70 9.02 -1.00
N HIS A 101 -3.83 8.34 -1.19
CA HIS A 101 -5.03 8.57 -0.38
C HIS A 101 -4.92 8.00 1.03
N ALA A 102 -4.15 6.93 1.25
CA ALA A 102 -3.88 6.43 2.60
C ALA A 102 -3.05 7.46 3.39
N VAL A 103 -2.03 8.05 2.77
CA VAL A 103 -1.27 9.14 3.40
C VAL A 103 -2.18 10.34 3.72
N ARG A 104 -3.11 10.66 2.82
CA ARG A 104 -4.03 11.78 2.98
C ARG A 104 -5.12 11.52 4.04
N SER A 105 -5.57 10.29 4.24
CA SER A 105 -6.60 9.96 5.22
C SER A 105 -6.12 10.19 6.65
N HIS A 106 -4.85 9.92 6.96
CA HIS A 106 -4.24 10.25 8.26
C HIS A 106 -4.31 11.74 8.65
N TYR A 107 -4.51 12.64 7.68
CA TYR A 107 -4.67 14.08 7.91
C TYR A 107 -6.10 14.57 7.66
N GLY A 108 -7.08 13.67 7.66
CA GLY A 108 -8.49 13.99 7.49
C GLY A 108 -8.89 14.34 6.05
N GLY A 109 -8.03 14.08 5.07
CA GLY A 109 -8.26 14.54 3.70
C GLY A 109 -9.13 13.60 2.86
N THR A 110 -9.32 12.35 3.28
CA THR A 110 -10.12 11.33 2.59
C THR A 110 -11.03 10.66 3.60
N ARG A 111 -12.35 10.73 3.37
CA ARG A 111 -13.38 10.10 4.20
C ARG A 111 -14.02 8.96 3.42
N ILE A 112 -14.31 7.86 4.09
CA ILE A 112 -14.99 6.70 3.52
C ILE A 112 -16.15 6.27 4.40
N GLU A 113 -17.27 5.99 3.74
CA GLU A 113 -18.38 5.30 4.36
C GLU A 113 -18.10 3.80 4.49
N ILE A 114 -18.51 3.21 5.63
CA ILE A 114 -18.34 1.79 5.91
C ILE A 114 -18.89 0.89 4.78
N ASN A 115 -19.99 1.28 4.15
CA ASN A 115 -20.60 0.54 3.04
C ASN A 115 -19.69 0.47 1.82
N ASP A 116 -18.99 1.56 1.48
CA ASP A 116 -18.03 1.60 0.38
C ASP A 116 -16.77 0.81 0.72
N PHE A 117 -16.32 0.86 1.98
CA PHE A 117 -15.21 0.05 2.49
C PHE A 117 -15.51 -1.45 2.33
N VAL A 118 -16.66 -1.89 2.84
CA VAL A 118 -17.13 -3.29 2.75
C VAL A 118 -17.30 -3.73 1.30
N LYS A 119 -17.89 -2.87 0.46
CA LYS A 119 -18.05 -3.14 -0.98
C LYS A 119 -16.70 -3.32 -1.66
N TYR A 120 -15.73 -2.45 -1.38
CA TYR A 120 -14.38 -2.57 -1.90
C TYR A 120 -13.73 -3.89 -1.48
N LEU A 121 -13.81 -4.24 -0.19
CA LEU A 121 -13.21 -5.44 0.37
C LEU A 121 -13.78 -6.74 -0.24
N ARG A 122 -15.11 -6.81 -0.44
CA ARG A 122 -15.76 -7.93 -1.12
C ARG A 122 -15.32 -8.05 -2.58
N VAL A 123 -15.29 -6.94 -3.32
CA VAL A 123 -14.83 -6.93 -4.71
C VAL A 123 -13.36 -7.34 -4.81
N PHE A 124 -12.52 -6.84 -3.89
CA PHE A 124 -11.11 -7.21 -3.82
C PHE A 124 -10.95 -8.71 -3.56
N SER A 125 -11.67 -9.28 -2.58
CA SER A 125 -11.66 -10.72 -2.29
C SER A 125 -12.00 -11.57 -3.51
N LEU A 126 -13.04 -11.19 -4.27
CA LEU A 126 -13.41 -11.91 -5.50
C LEU A 126 -12.35 -11.80 -6.61
N LYS A 127 -11.66 -10.65 -6.70
CA LYS A 127 -10.59 -10.46 -7.69
C LYS A 127 -9.36 -11.30 -7.35
N VAL A 128 -8.92 -11.29 -6.08
CA VAL A 128 -7.72 -12.01 -5.67
C VAL A 128 -7.86 -13.52 -5.87
N GLN A 129 -9.05 -14.08 -5.66
CA GLN A 129 -9.37 -15.48 -5.94
C GLN A 129 -9.14 -15.88 -7.41
N LYS A 130 -9.25 -14.93 -8.34
CA LYS A 130 -9.04 -15.16 -9.79
C LYS A 130 -7.58 -14.98 -10.22
N GLN A 131 -6.72 -14.46 -9.35
CA GLN A 131 -5.33 -14.16 -9.70
C GLN A 131 -4.44 -15.40 -9.52
N LYS A 132 -3.87 -15.88 -10.63
CA LYS A 132 -2.99 -17.07 -10.61
C LYS A 132 -1.70 -16.86 -9.81
N GLY A 133 -1.15 -15.65 -9.84
CA GLY A 133 0.12 -15.29 -9.19
C GLY A 133 0.03 -15.12 -7.67
N ILE A 134 -1.18 -15.02 -7.12
CA ILE A 134 -1.40 -14.79 -5.69
C ILE A 134 -1.62 -16.13 -4.98
N GLU A 135 -0.91 -16.32 -3.88
CA GLU A 135 -1.02 -17.49 -3.02
C GLU A 135 -2.12 -17.33 -1.97
N CYS A 136 -2.10 -16.21 -1.25
CA CYS A 136 -3.10 -15.83 -0.26
C CYS A 136 -3.10 -14.31 -0.07
N ALA A 137 -4.14 -13.77 0.55
CA ALA A 137 -4.25 -12.35 0.90
C ALA A 137 -5.09 -12.17 2.17
N ALA A 138 -4.72 -11.17 2.97
CA ALA A 138 -5.45 -10.78 4.18
C ALA A 138 -5.49 -9.25 4.34
N ALA A 139 -6.54 -8.78 5.02
CA ALA A 139 -6.64 -7.41 5.50
C ALA A 139 -6.24 -7.32 6.99
N PHE A 140 -5.63 -6.20 7.36
CA PHE A 140 -5.11 -5.88 8.69
C PHE A 140 -5.60 -4.51 9.16
N GLY A 141 -5.06 -4.01 10.28
CA GLY A 141 -5.26 -2.63 10.71
C GLY A 141 -6.57 -2.38 11.45
N SER A 142 -7.09 -1.16 11.35
CA SER A 142 -8.22 -0.70 12.16
C SER A 142 -9.48 -1.54 11.94
N PHE A 143 -9.70 -2.04 10.72
CA PHE A 143 -10.82 -2.90 10.40
C PHE A 143 -10.70 -4.28 11.06
N SER A 144 -9.54 -4.95 11.06
CA SER A 144 -9.43 -6.23 11.78
C SER A 144 -9.60 -6.10 13.30
N GLN A 145 -9.34 -4.91 13.84
CA GLN A 145 -9.34 -4.61 15.28
C GLN A 145 -10.66 -4.03 15.81
N LYS A 146 -11.71 -3.90 14.99
CA LYS A 146 -12.97 -3.25 15.40
C LYS A 146 -12.80 -1.78 15.79
N ARG A 147 -11.85 -1.09 15.17
CA ARG A 147 -11.51 0.32 15.38
C ARG A 147 -11.70 1.18 14.12
N PHE A 148 -12.58 0.76 13.22
CA PHE A 148 -12.86 1.49 11.98
C PHE A 148 -13.42 2.88 12.30
N ASP A 149 -12.91 3.88 11.59
CA ASP A 149 -13.46 5.22 11.50
C ASP A 149 -13.49 5.66 10.03
N GLU A 150 -14.12 6.80 9.76
CA GLU A 150 -14.24 7.34 8.40
C GLU A 150 -12.90 7.73 7.75
N PHE A 151 -11.80 7.81 8.51
CA PHE A 151 -10.46 8.14 8.03
C PHE A 151 -9.54 6.90 7.94
N SER A 152 -10.08 5.72 8.24
CA SER A 152 -9.34 4.47 8.23
C SER A 152 -8.91 4.12 6.80
N ASP A 153 -7.66 3.73 6.68
CA ASP A 153 -7.12 3.08 5.50
C ASP A 153 -7.45 1.58 5.48
N LEU A 154 -7.34 0.98 4.30
CA LEU A 154 -7.46 -0.45 4.10
C LEU A 154 -6.08 -1.05 3.91
N ASP A 155 -5.54 -1.64 4.98
CA ASP A 155 -4.28 -2.38 4.96
C ASP A 155 -4.50 -3.79 4.38
N ILE A 156 -3.92 -4.08 3.22
CA ILE A 156 -3.95 -5.40 2.60
C ILE A 156 -2.53 -5.92 2.37
N THR A 157 -2.28 -7.15 2.79
CA THR A 157 -1.06 -7.87 2.45
C THR A 157 -1.39 -9.00 1.47
N VAL A 158 -0.74 -8.98 0.32
CA VAL A 158 -0.82 -10.01 -0.72
C VAL A 158 0.45 -10.86 -0.69
N TYR A 159 0.28 -12.16 -0.54
CA TYR A 159 1.37 -13.12 -0.60
C TYR A 159 1.42 -13.73 -1.99
N GLN A 160 2.54 -13.55 -2.68
CA GLN A 160 2.72 -14.06 -4.05
C GLN A 160 3.18 -15.52 -4.06
N LYS A 161 2.77 -16.27 -5.08
CA LYS A 161 3.38 -17.57 -5.40
C LYS A 161 4.82 -17.38 -5.88
N PRO A 162 5.69 -18.39 -5.71
CA PRO A 162 7.05 -18.33 -6.25
C PRO A 162 7.06 -18.29 -7.78
N GLY A 163 8.11 -17.70 -8.36
CA GLY A 163 8.35 -17.64 -9.81
C GLY A 163 8.14 -16.26 -10.43
N LEU A 164 9.02 -15.88 -11.37
CA LEU A 164 9.09 -14.54 -11.95
C LEU A 164 7.77 -14.07 -12.57
N VAL A 165 7.07 -14.95 -13.29
CA VAL A 165 5.77 -14.61 -13.90
C VAL A 165 4.74 -14.29 -12.83
N ASN A 166 4.68 -15.06 -11.74
CA ASN A 166 3.77 -14.81 -10.63
C ASN A 166 4.11 -13.49 -9.92
N CYS A 167 5.41 -13.18 -9.77
CA CYS A 167 5.87 -11.90 -9.25
C CYS A 167 5.34 -10.73 -10.09
N ILE A 168 5.57 -10.78 -11.40
CA ILE A 168 5.16 -9.71 -12.34
C ILE A 168 3.64 -9.56 -12.35
N MET A 169 2.90 -10.68 -12.45
CA MET A 169 1.43 -10.66 -12.42
C MET A 169 0.90 -10.06 -11.11
N THR A 170 1.52 -10.37 -9.98
CA THR A 170 1.11 -9.82 -8.68
C THR A 170 1.44 -8.32 -8.59
N CYS A 171 2.62 -7.89 -9.06
CA CYS A 171 2.99 -6.47 -9.11
C CYS A 171 2.04 -5.67 -9.98
N LEU A 172 1.69 -6.19 -11.17
CA LEU A 172 0.71 -5.56 -12.05
C LEU A 172 -0.67 -5.49 -11.39
N PHE A 173 -1.13 -6.58 -10.78
CA PHE A 173 -2.40 -6.60 -10.05
C PHE A 173 -2.45 -5.53 -8.96
N VAL A 174 -1.41 -5.46 -8.11
CA VAL A 174 -1.35 -4.46 -7.02
C VAL A 174 -1.26 -3.03 -7.56
N MET A 175 -0.47 -2.80 -8.62
CA MET A 175 -0.42 -1.50 -9.30
C MET A 175 -1.81 -1.09 -9.81
N PHE A 176 -2.55 -2.00 -10.44
CA PHE A 176 -3.90 -1.73 -10.92
C PHE A 176 -4.89 -1.44 -9.78
N GLU A 177 -4.83 -2.18 -8.67
CA GLU A 177 -5.68 -1.88 -7.52
C GLU A 177 -5.33 -0.53 -6.88
N ARG A 178 -4.04 -0.16 -6.78
CA ARG A 178 -3.62 1.18 -6.35
C ARG A 178 -4.12 2.28 -7.29
N SER A 179 -3.97 2.08 -8.59
CA SER A 179 -4.47 3.03 -9.61
C SER A 179 -5.99 3.19 -9.51
N LYS A 180 -6.72 2.09 -9.35
CA LYS A 180 -8.17 2.11 -9.17
C LYS A 180 -8.56 2.83 -7.88
N ALA A 181 -7.90 2.51 -6.76
CA ALA A 181 -8.12 3.17 -5.48
C ALA A 181 -7.83 4.67 -5.57
N PHE A 182 -6.75 5.07 -6.26
CA PHE A 182 -6.46 6.47 -6.54
C PHE A 182 -7.61 7.18 -7.27
N LEU A 183 -8.10 6.60 -8.36
CA LEU A 183 -9.20 7.16 -9.15
C LEU A 183 -10.53 7.21 -8.37
N MET A 184 -10.73 6.30 -7.42
CA MET A 184 -11.91 6.24 -6.56
C MET A 184 -11.79 7.06 -5.27
N ASN A 185 -10.67 7.76 -5.06
CA ASN A 185 -10.37 8.45 -3.79
C ASN A 185 -10.43 7.51 -2.56
N PHE A 186 -9.95 6.27 -2.70
CA PHE A 186 -9.96 5.24 -1.67
C PHE A 186 -8.56 5.10 -1.01
N PRO A 187 -8.42 5.19 0.32
CA PRO A 187 -7.18 5.03 1.07
C PRO A 187 -6.82 3.54 1.17
N LEU A 188 -6.39 2.96 0.06
CA LEU A 188 -5.84 1.61 0.02
C LEU A 188 -4.36 1.67 0.37
N ASP A 189 -3.94 0.91 1.38
CA ASP A 189 -2.54 0.56 1.59
C ASP A 189 -2.33 -0.94 1.35
N ILE A 190 -1.77 -1.28 0.19
CA ILE A 190 -1.58 -2.68 -0.22
C ILE A 190 -0.09 -3.00 -0.39
N TYR A 191 0.36 -4.16 0.09
CA TYR A 191 1.76 -4.60 -0.01
C TYR A 191 1.89 -6.01 -0.57
N ILE A 192 3.02 -6.28 -1.23
CA ILE A 192 3.39 -7.63 -1.69
C ILE A 192 4.46 -8.21 -0.78
N LEU A 193 4.24 -9.41 -0.27
CA LEU A 193 5.25 -10.19 0.44
C LEU A 193 5.55 -11.51 -0.29
N ASN A 194 6.84 -11.81 -0.39
CA ASN A 194 7.34 -13.08 -0.92
C ASN A 194 7.42 -14.20 0.13
N ASP A 195 7.45 -13.81 1.41
CA ASP A 195 7.63 -14.71 2.53
C ASP A 195 6.63 -14.32 3.62
N ILE A 196 5.66 -15.20 3.81
CA ILE A 196 4.59 -15.05 4.77
C ILE A 196 5.10 -15.03 6.22
N THR A 197 6.29 -15.58 6.48
CA THR A 197 6.87 -15.61 7.83
C THR A 197 7.37 -14.24 8.28
N LYS A 198 7.63 -13.31 7.35
CA LYS A 198 8.00 -11.92 7.67
C LYS A 198 6.88 -11.16 8.40
N HIS A 199 5.65 -11.65 8.33
CA HIS A 199 4.49 -11.06 9.00
C HIS A 199 4.16 -11.68 10.36
N LYS A 200 4.97 -12.65 10.86
CA LYS A 200 4.76 -13.34 12.15
C LYS A 200 4.79 -12.42 13.39
N SER A 201 5.19 -11.15 13.24
CA SER A 201 5.41 -10.21 14.34
C SER A 201 4.20 -9.33 14.66
N ILE A 202 3.08 -9.49 13.96
CA ILE A 202 1.89 -8.67 14.18
C ILE A 202 0.89 -9.46 15.04
N ASP A 203 0.70 -8.99 16.28
CA ASP A 203 -0.33 -9.48 17.22
C ASP A 203 -1.72 -8.94 16.82
N GLU A 204 -2.11 -9.21 15.58
CA GLU A 204 -3.41 -8.84 15.01
C GLU A 204 -4.05 -10.08 14.38
N GLU A 205 -5.38 -10.15 14.46
CA GLU A 205 -6.17 -11.22 13.86
C GLU A 205 -6.50 -10.84 12.40
N PRO A 206 -5.80 -11.37 11.38
CA PRO A 206 -6.07 -10.98 10.00
C PRO A 206 -7.48 -11.36 9.56
N ILE A 207 -8.08 -10.51 8.71
CA ILE A 207 -9.28 -10.86 7.97
C ILE A 207 -8.88 -11.58 6.70
N ILE A 208 -9.30 -12.84 6.55
CA ILE A 208 -8.94 -13.68 5.42
C ILE A 208 -9.72 -13.25 4.17
N LEU A 209 -9.01 -12.75 3.16
CA LEU A 209 -9.59 -12.38 1.87
C LEU A 209 -9.50 -13.54 0.86
N TYR A 210 -8.43 -14.33 0.95
CA TYR A 210 -8.18 -15.53 0.16
C TYR A 210 -7.07 -16.37 0.80
N ASP A 211 -7.34 -17.62 1.15
CA ASP A 211 -6.33 -18.52 1.72
C ASP A 211 -6.68 -20.01 1.49
N PRO A 212 -6.61 -20.50 0.24
CA PRO A 212 -7.09 -21.84 -0.11
C PRO A 212 -6.27 -22.95 0.56
N ASN A 213 -5.01 -22.67 0.89
CA ASN A 213 -4.08 -23.62 1.51
C ASN A 213 -3.88 -23.36 3.00
N GLN A 214 -4.71 -22.51 3.61
CA GLN A 214 -4.70 -22.20 5.05
C GLN A 214 -3.33 -21.68 5.57
N LYS A 215 -2.52 -21.05 4.72
CA LYS A 215 -1.18 -20.57 5.07
C LYS A 215 -1.22 -19.45 6.10
N ILE A 216 -2.18 -18.54 6.00
CA ILE A 216 -2.35 -17.44 6.96
C ILE A 216 -2.84 -18.02 8.29
N LYS A 217 -3.81 -18.95 8.25
CA LYS A 217 -4.32 -19.64 9.44
C LYS A 217 -3.25 -20.43 10.20
N MET A 218 -2.28 -21.01 9.50
CA MET A 218 -1.16 -21.72 10.15
C MET A 218 -0.16 -20.79 10.85
N LEU A 219 -0.16 -19.49 10.53
CA LEU A 219 0.81 -18.53 11.07
C LEU A 219 0.25 -17.65 12.18
N HIS A 220 -1.06 -17.41 12.15
CA HIS A 220 -1.75 -16.61 13.14
C HIS A 220 -2.60 -17.52 14.03
N ASN A 221 -2.49 -17.34 15.35
CA ASN A 221 -3.28 -18.12 16.33
C ASN A 221 -4.79 -17.95 16.13
N LYS A 222 -5.20 -16.79 15.61
CA LYS A 222 -6.58 -16.43 15.34
C LYS A 222 -6.68 -15.67 14.02
N THR A 223 -7.77 -15.90 13.32
CA THR A 223 -8.08 -15.26 12.03
C THR A 223 -9.57 -15.01 11.98
N ILE A 224 -9.99 -13.96 11.27
CA ILE A 224 -11.40 -13.59 11.11
C ILE A 224 -11.80 -13.90 9.67
N ASP A 225 -12.96 -14.51 9.46
CA ASP A 225 -13.53 -14.65 8.13
C ASP A 225 -14.15 -13.32 7.66
N LEU A 226 -14.09 -13.06 6.35
CA LEU A 226 -14.53 -11.78 5.78
C LEU A 226 -15.97 -11.42 6.16
N GLU A 227 -16.91 -12.36 6.05
CA GLU A 227 -18.32 -12.08 6.32
C GLU A 227 -18.61 -11.93 7.82
N GLY A 228 -17.91 -12.67 8.67
CA GLY A 228 -17.90 -12.51 10.12
C GLY A 228 -17.38 -11.15 10.55
N ALA A 229 -16.29 -10.67 9.94
CA ALA A 229 -15.78 -9.32 10.15
C ALA A 229 -16.82 -8.27 9.77
N ILE A 230 -17.34 -8.33 8.54
CA ILE A 230 -18.35 -7.39 8.03
C ILE A 230 -19.59 -7.34 8.92
N LYS A 231 -20.13 -8.52 9.29
CA LYS A 231 -21.30 -8.60 10.17
C LYS A 231 -21.04 -7.92 11.51
N SER A 232 -19.87 -8.17 12.10
CA SER A 232 -19.54 -7.59 13.41
C SER A 232 -19.49 -6.06 13.41
N PHE A 233 -19.12 -5.44 12.28
CA PHE A 233 -19.12 -3.98 12.14
C PHE A 233 -20.51 -3.40 11.86
N LEU A 234 -21.26 -4.03 10.94
CA LEU A 234 -22.60 -3.53 10.59
C LEU A 234 -23.59 -3.68 11.75
N ASP A 235 -23.38 -4.64 12.64
CA ASP A 235 -24.19 -4.82 13.84
C ASP A 235 -23.79 -3.85 14.98
N SER A 236 -22.55 -3.34 15.00
CA SER A 236 -22.10 -2.37 16.01
C SER A 236 -22.52 -0.92 15.74
N ASP A 237 -22.93 -0.63 14.51
CA ASP A 237 -23.35 0.70 14.05
C ASP A 237 -24.86 0.95 14.21
N LYS A 238 -25.59 -0.02 14.77
CA LYS A 238 -27.03 0.04 15.08
C LYS A 238 -27.26 0.23 16.57
#